data_AF-A0A6I7P873-F1
#
_entry.id   AF-A0A6I7P873-F1
#
_cell.length_a   1.000
_cell.length_b   1.000
_cell.length_c   1.000
_cell.angle_alpha   90.00
_cell.angle_beta   90.00
_cell.angle_gamma   90.00
#
_symmetry.space_group_name_H-M   'P 1'
#
loop_
_entity.id
_entity.type
_entity.pdbx_description
1 polymer ?
#
loop_
_entity_poly.entity_id
_entity_poly.type
_entity_poly.pdbx_seq_one_letter_code
_entity_poly.pdbx_strand_id
1 'polypeptide(L)'
;MRIVASALLVVSVFAVVTAVTTVNRVELEPVLYEYMTSNFEEDTHARNAVAAILLNYRMYDTMFEALILLTAIIGMKQFLPRESDIQAGKEHGRE
;
A
#
# COMPACT_ATOMS: atom_id res chain seq x y z
N MET A 1 0.92 24.25 10.25
CA MET A 1 1.42 24.27 8.86
C MET A 1 2.07 22.95 8.40
N ARG A 2 2.91 22.28 9.22
CA ARG A 2 3.59 21.01 8.83
C ARG A 2 2.63 19.89 8.40
N ILE A 3 1.54 19.67 9.12
CA ILE A 3 0.53 18.64 8.79
C ILE A 3 -0.16 18.96 7.46
N VAL A 4 -0.51 20.23 7.22
CA VAL A 4 -1.11 20.67 5.96
C VAL A 4 -0.14 20.50 4.79
N ALA A 5 1.14 20.82 4.99
CA ALA A 5 2.18 20.60 3.98
C ALA A 5 2.38 19.10 3.67
N SER A 6 2.41 18.24 4.69
CA SER A 6 2.48 16.79 4.51
C SER A 6 1.25 16.23 3.78
N ALA A 7 0.05 16.69 4.14
CA ALA A 7 -1.18 16.29 3.47
C ALA A 7 -1.20 16.72 2.00
N LEU A 8 -0.79 17.96 1.71
CA LEU A 8 -0.67 18.46 0.33
C LEU A 8 0.36 17.66 -0.48
N LEU A 9 1.48 17.27 0.12
CA LEU A 9 2.49 16.42 -0.52
C LEU A 9 1.92 15.04 -0.85
N VAL A 10 1.18 14.41 0.07
CA VAL A 10 0.57 13.10 -0.19
C VAL A 10 -0.43 13.18 -1.34
N VAL A 11 -1.30 14.19 -1.32
CA VAL A 11 -2.30 14.40 -2.39
C VAL A 11 -1.63 14.68 -3.73
N SER A 12 -0.57 15.50 -3.75
CA SER A 12 0.14 15.82 -4.99
C SER A 12 0.86 14.60 -5.57
N VAL A 13 1.54 13.81 -4.73
CA VAL A 13 2.17 12.56 -5.16
C VAL A 13 1.14 11.59 -5.71
N PHE A 14 0.02 11.40 -5.01
CA PHE A 14 -1.07 10.54 -5.47
C PHE A 14 -1.63 10.99 -6.83
N ALA A 15 -1.85 12.30 -7.01
CA ALA A 15 -2.34 12.86 -8.26
C ALA A 15 -1.34 12.67 -9.40
N VAL A 16 -0.03 12.89 -9.16
CA VAL A 16 1.03 12.69 -10.16
C VAL A 16 1.11 11.23 -10.57
N VAL A 17 1.13 10.31 -9.61
CA VAL A 17 1.16 8.87 -9.89
C VAL A 17 -0.06 8.47 -10.74
N THR A 18 -1.25 8.92 -10.36
CA THR A 18 -2.50 8.64 -11.10
C THR A 18 -2.47 9.22 -12.52
N ALA A 19 -1.95 10.43 -12.70
CA ALA A 19 -1.82 11.05 -14.02
C ALA A 19 -0.84 10.26 -14.91
N VAL A 20 0.31 9.87 -14.38
CA VAL A 20 1.32 9.08 -15.11
C VAL A 20 0.78 7.71 -15.51
N THR A 21 0.07 7.02 -14.62
CA THR A 21 -0.51 5.70 -14.92
C THR A 21 -1.65 5.79 -15.92
N THR A 22 -2.44 6.86 -15.90
CA THR A 22 -3.53 7.07 -16.86
C THR A 22 -3.02 7.39 -18.27
N VAL A 23 -1.91 8.13 -18.39
CA VAL A 23 -1.29 8.42 -19.70
C VAL A 23 -0.62 7.17 -20.27
N ASN A 24 0.03 6.37 -19.42
CA ASN A 24 0.72 5.15 -19.83
C ASN A 24 -0.14 3.92 -19.54
N ARG A 25 -1.34 3.83 -20.11
CA ARG A 25 -2.19 2.65 -19.96
C ARG A 25 -1.45 1.40 -20.46
N VAL A 26 -0.84 0.68 -19.54
CA VAL A 26 -0.37 -0.67 -19.76
C VAL A 26 -1.61 -1.54 -19.70
N GLU A 27 -2.30 -1.66 -20.82
CA GLU A 27 -3.34 -2.66 -20.95
C GLU A 27 -2.67 -4.03 -20.92
N LEU A 28 -3.20 -4.93 -20.09
CA LEU A 28 -2.75 -6.31 -20.11
C LEU A 28 -3.05 -6.86 -21.49
N GLU A 29 -2.07 -7.53 -22.10
CA GLU A 29 -2.26 -8.11 -23.43
C GLU A 29 -3.52 -8.99 -23.40
N PRO A 30 -4.46 -8.84 -24.35
CA PRO A 30 -5.78 -9.48 -24.26
C PRO A 30 -5.72 -10.99 -24.00
N VAL A 31 -4.70 -11.65 -24.55
CA VAL A 31 -4.43 -13.08 -24.37
C VAL A 31 -4.14 -13.43 -22.92
N LEU A 32 -3.33 -12.63 -22.22
CA LEU A 32 -2.99 -12.86 -20.82
C LEU A 32 -4.19 -12.61 -19.91
N TYR A 33 -4.96 -11.56 -20.19
CA TYR A 33 -6.18 -11.28 -19.45
C TYR A 33 -7.15 -12.46 -19.54
N GLU A 34 -7.46 -12.90 -20.76
CA GLU A 34 -8.38 -14.01 -21.01
C GLU A 34 -7.88 -15.32 -20.40
N TYR A 35 -6.58 -15.60 -20.51
CA TYR A 35 -5.96 -16.77 -19.90
C TYR A 35 -6.16 -16.76 -18.37
N MET A 36 -5.80 -15.66 -17.71
CA MET A 36 -5.91 -15.56 -16.25
C MET A 36 -7.36 -15.60 -15.78
N THR A 37 -8.31 -15.02 -16.50
CA THR A 37 -9.73 -15.04 -16.08
C THR A 37 -10.45 -16.35 -16.37
N SER A 38 -9.96 -17.14 -17.32
CA SER A 38 -10.62 -18.40 -17.73
C SER A 38 -10.00 -19.63 -17.07
N ASN A 39 -8.70 -19.61 -16.76
CA ASN A 39 -7.96 -20.77 -16.26
C ASN A 39 -7.61 -20.70 -14.77
N PHE A 40 -7.94 -19.60 -14.06
CA PHE A 40 -7.51 -19.41 -12.66
C PHE A 40 -7.91 -20.55 -11.73
N GLU A 41 -9.10 -21.13 -11.91
CA GLU A 41 -9.59 -22.19 -11.04
C GLU A 41 -8.82 -23.50 -11.27
N GLU A 42 -8.48 -23.82 -12.51
CA GLU A 42 -7.68 -25.00 -12.86
C GLU A 42 -6.22 -24.84 -12.40
N ASP A 43 -5.62 -23.68 -12.67
CA ASP A 43 -4.21 -23.42 -12.37
C ASP A 43 -3.94 -23.34 -10.85
N THR A 44 -4.88 -22.78 -10.09
CA THR A 44 -4.66 -22.39 -8.68
C THR A 44 -5.56 -23.09 -7.68
N HIS A 45 -6.58 -23.82 -8.16
CA HIS A 45 -7.63 -24.44 -7.34
C HIS A 45 -8.44 -23.43 -6.50
N ALA A 46 -8.29 -22.13 -6.76
CA ALA A 46 -9.03 -21.08 -6.07
C ALA A 46 -10.32 -20.76 -6.84
N ARG A 47 -11.46 -20.76 -6.15
CA ARG A 47 -12.78 -20.43 -6.72
C ARG A 47 -13.00 -18.91 -6.92
N ASN A 48 -12.08 -18.08 -6.44
CA ASN A 48 -12.18 -16.63 -6.56
C ASN A 48 -11.05 -16.13 -7.47
N ALA A 49 -11.44 -15.60 -8.63
CA ALA A 49 -10.50 -15.10 -9.64
C ALA A 49 -9.57 -14.00 -9.10
N VAL A 50 -10.08 -13.07 -8.29
CA VAL A 50 -9.27 -11.98 -7.71
C VAL A 50 -8.22 -12.54 -6.76
N ALA A 51 -8.60 -13.47 -5.88
CA ALA A 51 -7.65 -14.10 -4.95
C ALA A 51 -6.62 -14.94 -5.71
N ALA A 52 -7.03 -15.68 -6.75
CA ALA A 52 -6.14 -16.43 -7.60
C ALA A 52 -5.09 -15.52 -8.27
N ILE A 53 -5.53 -14.39 -8.83
CA ILE A 53 -4.65 -13.41 -9.47
C ILE A 53 -3.70 -12.78 -8.45
N LEU A 54 -4.18 -12.29 -7.31
CA LEU A 54 -3.34 -11.58 -6.35
C LEU A 54 -2.37 -12.51 -5.61
N LEU A 55 -2.77 -13.74 -5.30
CA LEU A 55 -1.98 -14.65 -4.46
C LEU A 55 -1.18 -15.69 -5.26
N ASN A 56 -1.52 -15.98 -6.51
CA ASN A 56 -0.76 -16.90 -7.36
C ASN A 56 -0.07 -16.17 -8.51
N TYR A 57 -0.82 -15.60 -9.47
CA TYR A 57 -0.22 -14.99 -10.66
C TYR A 57 0.61 -13.73 -10.35
N ARG A 58 0.22 -12.95 -9.34
CA ARG A 58 0.86 -11.70 -8.91
C ARG A 58 1.30 -11.73 -7.45
N MET A 59 1.70 -12.91 -6.97
CA MET A 59 2.09 -13.13 -5.57
C MET A 59 3.15 -12.13 -5.08
N TYR A 60 4.14 -11.79 -5.92
CA TYR A 60 5.21 -10.87 -5.54
C TYR A 60 4.70 -9.45 -5.24
N ASP A 61 3.75 -8.94 -6.03
CA ASP A 61 3.16 -7.61 -5.79
C ASP A 61 2.48 -7.58 -4.41
N THR A 62 1.62 -8.56 -4.13
CA THR A 62 0.92 -8.69 -2.83
C THR A 62 1.88 -8.92 -1.66
N MET A 63 2.94 -9.71 -1.85
CA MET A 63 3.95 -9.95 -0.82
C MET A 63 4.71 -8.67 -0.46
N PHE A 64 5.05 -7.84 -1.45
CA PHE A 64 5.71 -6.57 -1.19
C PHE A 64 4.76 -5.52 -0.59
N GLU A 65 3.46 -5.52 -0.96
CA GLU A 65 2.45 -4.71 -0.26
C GLU A 65 2.39 -5.04 1.24
N ALA A 66 2.36 -6.33 1.58
CA ALA A 66 2.39 -6.78 2.97
C ALA A 66 3.69 -6.37 3.69
N LEU A 67 4.84 -6.43 3.01
CA LEU A 67 6.13 -6.00 3.56
C LEU A 67 6.17 -4.48 3.84
N ILE A 68 5.63 -3.67 2.93
CA ILE A 68 5.51 -2.22 3.11
C ILE A 68 4.62 -1.92 4.31
N LEU A 69 3.47 -2.59 4.41
CA LEU A 69 2.56 -2.43 5.56
C LEU A 69 3.23 -2.83 6.88
N LEU A 70 3.94 -3.96 6.91
CA LEU A 70 4.70 -4.39 8.09
C LEU A 70 5.75 -3.36 8.50
N THR A 71 6.52 -2.86 7.53
CA THR A 71 7.55 -1.85 7.76
C THR A 71 6.95 -0.54 8.30
N ALA A 72 5.79 -0.13 7.77
CA ALA A 72 5.05 1.03 8.28
C ALA A 72 4.62 0.83 9.75
N ILE A 73 4.09 -0.34 10.11
CA ILE A 73 3.69 -0.67 11.49
C ILE A 73 4.91 -0.64 12.42
N ILE A 74 6.03 -1.23 12.02
CA ILE A 74 7.29 -1.22 12.79
C ILE A 74 7.75 0.22 12.99
N GLY A 75 7.78 1.03 11.93
CA GLY A 75 8.14 2.45 11.99
C GLY A 75 7.26 3.23 12.96
N MET A 76 5.93 3.05 12.87
CA MET A 76 5.02 3.70 13.82
C MET A 76 5.30 3.26 15.26
N LYS A 77 5.45 1.96 15.55
CA LYS A 77 5.74 1.50 16.91
C LYS A 77 7.05 2.02 17.48
N GLN A 78 8.06 2.19 16.63
CA GLN A 78 9.39 2.65 17.04
C GLN A 78 9.46 4.17 17.26
N PHE A 79 8.77 4.95 16.42
CA PHE A 79 8.93 6.40 16.37
C PHE A 79 7.75 7.19 16.94
N LEU A 80 6.60 6.56 17.23
CA LEU A 80 5.47 7.26 17.83
C LEU A 80 5.72 7.47 19.34
N PRO A 81 5.59 8.70 19.87
CA PRO A 81 5.80 8.99 21.29
C PRO A 81 4.91 8.13 22.18
N ARG A 82 5.48 7.61 23.26
CA ARG A 82 4.68 6.91 24.28
C ARG A 82 3.92 7.92 25.13
N GLU A 83 2.82 7.49 25.74
CA GLU A 83 2.05 8.36 26.65
C GLU A 83 2.92 8.91 27.80
N SER A 84 3.89 8.12 28.27
CA SER A 84 4.88 8.54 29.28
C SER A 84 5.74 9.73 28.81
N ASP A 85 6.14 9.71 27.54
CA ASP A 85 7.01 10.75 26.96
C ASP A 85 6.23 12.06 26.78
N ILE A 86 4.93 11.94 26.48
CA ILE A 86 4.01 13.08 26.38
C ILE A 86 3.73 13.67 27.77
N GLN A 87 3.59 12.84 28.82
CA GLN A 87 3.35 13.31 30.18
C GLN A 87 4.59 14.00 30.78
N ALA A 88 5.78 13.41 30.62
CA ALA A 88 7.04 14.01 31.06
C ALA A 88 7.31 15.38 30.40
N GLY A 89 6.99 15.52 29.11
CA GLY A 89 7.09 16.81 28.41
C GLY A 89 6.12 17.88 28.92
N LYS A 90 4.97 17.50 29.49
CA LYS A 90 3.99 18.45 30.06
C LYS A 90 4.37 18.96 31.45
N GLU A 91 5.11 18.16 32.23
CA GLU A 91 5.57 18.57 33.56
C GLU A 91 6.76 19.53 33.49
N HIS A 92 7.68 19.32 32.53
CA HIS A 92 8.86 20.18 32.37
C HIS A 92 8.59 21.55 31.71
N GLY A 93 7.42 21.73 31.08
CA GLY A 93 7.02 23.00 30.46
C GLY A 93 6.21 23.94 31.38
N ARG A 94 6.15 23.64 32.69
CA ARG A 94 5.37 24.38 33.70
C ARG A 94 6.23 25.11 34.74
N GLU A 95 7.55 25.05 34.62
CA GLU A 95 8.52 25.86 35.38
C GLU A 95 9.02 27.03 34.52
#